data_AF-A0A6I1G1Z4-F1
#
_entry.id   AF-A0A6I1G1Z4-F1
#
_cell.length_a   1.000
_cell.length_b   1.000
_cell.length_c   1.000
_cell.angle_alpha   90.00
_cell.angle_beta   90.00
_cell.angle_gamma   90.00
#
_symmetry.space_group_name_H-M   'P 1'
#
loop_
_entity.id
_entity.type
_entity.pdbx_description
1 polymer ?
#
loop_
_entity_poly.entity_id
_entity_poly.type
_entity_poly.pdbx_seq_one_letter_code
_entity_poly.pdbx_strand_id
1 'polypeptide(L)'
;MKAGDQHSMSLSNRELMMLSAGLKAYLQIFAAHRAEDGGASHSEDELIAVANDVGRLLWRLEATMAGQAAVEHSPEAVDPEA
;
A
#
# COMPACT_ATOMS: atom_id res chain seq x y z
N MET A 1 13.68 19.40 4.99
CA MET A 1 12.35 18.77 4.88
C MET A 1 11.62 18.98 6.19
N LYS A 2 10.44 19.60 6.18
CA LYS A 2 9.59 19.65 7.37
C LYS A 2 9.15 18.21 7.66
N ALA A 3 9.31 17.75 8.91
CA ALA A 3 8.72 16.50 9.36
C ALA A 3 7.23 16.56 9.01
N GLY A 4 6.78 15.68 8.13
CA GLY A 4 5.37 15.60 7.74
C GLY A 4 4.52 15.40 8.98
N ASP A 5 3.34 16.04 9.01
CA ASP A 5 2.42 15.93 10.14
C ASP A 5 2.13 14.46 10.40
N GLN A 6 2.63 13.95 11.53
CA GLN A 6 2.35 12.58 11.94
C GLN A 6 0.90 12.52 12.40
N HIS A 7 0.07 11.77 11.67
CA HIS A 7 -1.29 11.47 12.06
C HIS A 7 -1.37 10.12 12.77
N SER A 8 -1.98 10.07 13.95
CA SER A 8 -2.23 8.83 14.69
C SER A 8 -3.71 8.47 14.66
N MET A 9 -4.03 7.21 14.38
CA MET A 9 -5.36 6.64 14.53
C MET A 9 -5.27 5.23 15.10
N SER A 10 -6.32 4.80 15.80
CA SER A 10 -6.45 3.42 16.27
C SER A 10 -7.40 2.66 15.36
N LEU A 11 -6.97 1.50 14.87
CA LEU A 11 -7.75 0.61 14.02
C LEU A 11 -7.87 -0.77 14.68
N SER A 12 -9.04 -1.36 14.62
CA SER A 12 -9.25 -2.78 14.94
C SER A 12 -8.62 -3.68 13.88
N ASN A 13 -8.36 -4.95 14.22
CA ASN A 13 -7.86 -5.93 13.24
C ASN A 13 -8.76 -6.04 12.00
N ARG A 14 -10.07 -5.91 12.18
CA ARG A 14 -11.01 -5.90 11.05
C ARG A 14 -10.76 -4.70 10.13
N GLU A 15 -10.54 -3.51 10.70
CA GLU A 15 -10.24 -2.31 9.94
C GLU A 15 -8.87 -2.39 9.27
N LEU A 16 -7.86 -2.99 9.91
CA LEU A 16 -6.55 -3.24 9.29
C LEU A 16 -6.67 -4.18 8.08
N MET A 17 -7.47 -5.24 8.19
CA MET A 17 -7.75 -6.13 7.05
C MET A 17 -8.49 -5.41 5.92
N MET A 18 -9.51 -4.60 6.25
CA MET A 18 -10.25 -3.82 5.25
C MET A 18 -9.37 -2.77 4.58
N LEU A 19 -8.50 -2.10 5.33
CA LEU A 19 -7.53 -1.15 4.80
C LEU A 19 -6.55 -1.84 3.85
N SER A 20 -6.03 -3.01 4.24
CA SER A 20 -5.13 -3.80 3.38
C SER A 20 -5.82 -4.21 2.07
N ALA A 21 -7.08 -4.67 2.14
CA ALA A 21 -7.86 -4.99 0.95
C ALA A 21 -8.13 -3.75 0.06
N GLY A 22 -8.46 -2.62 0.67
CA GLY A 22 -8.70 -1.36 -0.03
C GLY A 22 -7.45 -0.82 -0.74
N LEU A 23 -6.28 -0.94 -0.12
CA LEU A 23 -5.00 -0.58 -0.72
C LEU A 23 -4.66 -1.44 -1.96
N LYS A 24 -4.90 -2.75 -1.88
CA LYS A 24 -4.74 -3.66 -3.04
C LYS A 24 -5.70 -3.31 -4.17
N ALA A 25 -6.96 -3.07 -3.84
CA ALA A 25 -7.96 -2.64 -4.81
C ALA A 25 -7.58 -1.30 -5.46
N TYR A 26 -7.06 -0.35 -4.67
CA TYR A 26 -6.59 0.93 -5.18
C TYR A 26 -5.48 0.77 -6.21
N LEU A 27 -4.47 -0.07 -5.96
CA LEU A 27 -3.42 -0.36 -6.95
C LEU A 27 -3.98 -0.95 -8.25
N GLN A 28 -4.91 -1.90 -8.14
CA GLN A 28 -5.54 -2.51 -9.31
C GLN A 28 -6.31 -1.48 -10.14
N ILE A 29 -7.10 -0.61 -9.49
CA ILE A 29 -7.86 0.45 -10.15
C ILE A 29 -6.93 1.48 -10.79
N PHE A 30 -5.86 1.89 -10.08
CA PHE A 30 -4.90 2.85 -10.59
C PHE A 30 -4.18 2.32 -11.84
N ALA A 31 -3.72 1.07 -11.80
CA ALA A 31 -3.09 0.41 -12.93
C ALA A 31 -4.06 0.22 -14.12
N ALA A 32 -5.32 -0.13 -13.85
CA ALA A 32 -6.35 -0.27 -14.88
C ALA A 32 -6.66 1.08 -15.55
N HIS A 33 -6.88 2.14 -14.77
CA HIS A 33 -7.16 3.48 -15.30
C HIS A 33 -6.01 3.99 -16.18
N ARG A 34 -4.76 3.78 -15.73
CA ARG A 34 -3.58 4.07 -16.56
C ARG A 34 -3.58 3.28 -17.87
N ALA A 35 -3.92 1.99 -17.82
CA ALA A 35 -3.95 1.15 -19.03
C ALA A 35 -5.05 1.61 -20.01
N GLU A 36 -6.18 2.10 -19.50
CA GLU A 36 -7.31 2.59 -20.31
C GLU A 36 -6.97 3.84 -21.13
N ASP A 37 -6.18 4.77 -20.56
CA ASP A 37 -5.84 6.03 -21.22
C ASP A 37 -4.41 6.08 -21.78
N GLY A 38 -3.68 4.96 -21.73
CA GLY A 38 -2.30 4.85 -22.22
C GLY A 38 -1.28 5.63 -21.38
N GLY A 39 -1.61 5.96 -20.14
CA GLY A 39 -0.79 6.76 -19.23
C GLY A 39 -0.92 8.26 -19.43
N ALA A 40 -2.03 8.72 -20.01
CA ALA A 40 -2.31 10.14 -20.17
C ALA A 40 -2.61 10.83 -18.82
N SER A 41 -3.34 10.18 -17.91
CA SER A 41 -3.63 10.70 -16.57
C SER A 41 -2.56 10.35 -15.53
N HIS A 42 -1.87 9.22 -15.73
CA HIS A 42 -0.85 8.70 -14.81
C HIS A 42 0.34 8.12 -15.57
N SER A 43 1.51 8.69 -15.38
CA SER A 43 2.76 8.18 -15.94
C SER A 43 3.15 6.82 -15.36
N GLU A 44 4.10 6.14 -16.01
CA GLU A 44 4.70 4.90 -15.46
C GLU A 44 5.41 5.18 -14.13
N ASP A 45 6.15 6.30 -14.04
CA ASP A 45 6.87 6.67 -12.83
C ASP A 45 5.91 6.91 -11.64
N GLU A 46 4.74 7.50 -11.90
CA GLU A 46 3.68 7.65 -10.90
C GLU A 46 3.10 6.31 -10.46
N LEU A 47 2.86 5.37 -11.39
CA LEU A 47 2.42 4.03 -11.04
C LEU A 47 3.46 3.34 -10.14
N ILE A 48 4.74 3.42 -10.50
CA ILE A 48 5.84 2.84 -9.70
C ILE A 48 5.92 3.50 -8.32
N ALA A 49 5.80 4.82 -8.24
CA ALA A 49 5.84 5.54 -6.97
C ALA A 49 4.68 5.12 -6.06
N VAL A 50 3.45 5.10 -6.60
CA VAL A 50 2.24 4.68 -5.86
C VAL A 50 2.34 3.22 -5.44
N ALA A 51 2.80 2.33 -6.32
CA ALA A 51 3.00 0.91 -6.00
C ALA A 51 3.99 0.72 -4.85
N ASN A 52 5.10 1.46 -4.83
CA ASN A 52 6.07 1.40 -3.74
C ASN A 52 5.52 1.94 -2.42
N ASP A 53 4.82 3.08 -2.46
CA ASP A 53 4.23 3.67 -1.25
C ASP A 53 3.16 2.77 -0.64
N VAL A 54 2.26 2.25 -1.47
CA VAL A 54 1.24 1.31 -1.03
C VAL A 54 1.85 -0.02 -0.58
N GLY A 55 2.85 -0.54 -1.30
CA GLY A 55 3.53 -1.77 -0.92
C GLY A 55 4.21 -1.70 0.44
N ARG A 56 4.85 -0.56 0.75
CA ARG A 56 5.43 -0.30 2.08
C ARG A 56 4.36 -0.19 3.18
N LEU A 57 3.20 0.36 2.86
CA LEU A 57 2.07 0.40 3.80
C LEU A 57 1.52 -1.02 4.05
N LEU A 58 1.33 -1.81 3.00
CA LEU A 58 0.87 -3.20 3.09
C LEU A 58 1.82 -4.04 3.96
N TRP A 59 3.13 -3.93 3.74
CA TRP A 59 4.14 -4.60 4.56
C TRP A 59 3.93 -4.31 6.05
N ARG A 60 3.84 -3.02 6.42
CA ARG A 60 3.67 -2.60 7.82
C ARG A 60 2.34 -3.07 8.43
N LEU A 61 1.26 -3.04 7.65
CA LEU A 61 -0.06 -3.50 8.11
C LEU A 61 -0.07 -5.01 8.36
N GLU A 62 0.48 -5.79 7.42
CA GLU A 62 0.57 -7.24 7.51
C GLU A 62 1.45 -7.66 8.70
N ALA A 63 2.60 -6.98 8.89
CA ALA A 63 3.45 -7.19 10.05
C ALA A 63 2.74 -6.89 11.38
N THR A 64 1.94 -5.83 11.42
CA THR A 64 1.16 -5.45 12.61
C THR A 64 0.11 -6.50 12.96
N MET A 65 -0.58 -7.05 11.95
CA MET A 65 -1.64 -8.04 12.16
C MET A 65 -1.12 -9.41 12.59
N ALA A 66 0.08 -9.81 12.16
CA ALA A 66 0.65 -11.11 12.46
C ALA A 66 1.15 -11.25 13.92
N GLY A 67 1.45 -10.14 14.60
CA GLY A 67 1.92 -10.15 15.98
C GLY A 67 3.24 -10.92 16.14
N GLN A 68 3.19 -12.08 16.81
CA GLN A 68 4.37 -12.97 17.00
C GLN A 68 4.44 -14.13 15.99
N ALA A 69 3.44 -14.28 15.12
CA ALA A 69 3.44 -15.32 14.10
C ALA A 69 4.33 -14.92 12.90
N ALA A 70 4.82 -15.91 12.15
CA ALA A 70 5.48 -15.66 10.88
C ALA A 70 4.49 -15.00 9.90
N VAL A 71 4.93 -13.91 9.26
CA VAL A 71 4.12 -13.13 8.32
C VAL A 71 4.38 -13.63 6.91
N GLU A 72 3.33 -14.05 6.22
CA GLU A 72 3.38 -14.22 4.77
C GLU A 72 2.87 -12.93 4.14
N HIS A 73 3.79 -12.18 3.55
CA HIS A 73 3.49 -10.91 2.91
C HIS A 73 2.83 -11.10 1.55
N SER A 74 1.92 -10.19 1.20
CA SER A 74 1.29 -10.23 -0.12
C SER A 74 2.26 -9.87 -1.25
N PRO A 75 1.95 -10.27 -2.50
CA PRO A 75 2.83 -9.99 -3.65
C PRO A 75 3.11 -8.50 -3.88
N GLU A 76 2.18 -7.63 -3.48
CA GLU A 76 2.32 -6.18 -3.61
C GLU A 76 3.10 -5.54 -2.45
N ALA A 77 3.36 -6.28 -1.37
CA ALA A 77 4.06 -5.76 -0.20
C ALA A 77 5.56 -5.56 -0.50
N VAL A 78 6.08 -4.42 -0.06
CA VAL A 78 7.48 -4.02 -0.27
C VAL A 78 8.12 -3.76 1.09
N ASP A 79 9.22 -4.47 1.37
CA ASP A 79 10.01 -4.25 2.57
C ASP A 79 10.60 -2.82 2.54
N PRO A 80 10.30 -1.95 3.52
CA PRO A 80 10.84 -0.60 3.56
C PRO A 80 12.36 -0.55 3.82
N GLU A 81 12.99 -1.64 4.27
CA GLU A 81 14.41 -1.70 4.65
C GLU A 81 15.28 -2.52 3.68
N ALA A 82 14.70 -3.02 2.57
CA ALA A 82 15.41 -3.80 1.56
C ALA A 82 16.29 -2.96 0.61
#